data_AF-A0A5D0JGM0-F1
#
_entry.id   AF-A0A5D0JGM0-F1
#
_cell.length_a   1.000
_cell.length_b   1.000
_cell.length_c   1.000
_cell.angle_alpha   90.00
_cell.angle_beta   90.00
_cell.angle_gamma   90.00
#
_symmetry.space_group_name_H-M   'P 1'
#
loop_
_entity.id
_entity.type
_entity.pdbx_description
1 polymer ?
#
loop_
_entity_poly.entity_id
_entity_poly.type
_entity_poly.pdbx_seq_one_letter_code
_entity_poly.pdbx_strand_id
1 'polypeptide(L)'
;MKKLLITLMLMVFGFVYMQGQNIKQVPVKTNYDNVFYRESTSKYAKFFVEKILYSSNYKGKDNEHVYQVSIYGSVNGNKKALHHNVQSTTELDYYKRVFNGRYKKIQLYFGKRKIGEKNYYDTAINVQF
;
A
#
# COMPACT_ATOMS: atom_id res chain seq x y z
N MET A 1 -12.32 -31.95 -47.62
CA MET A 1 -11.88 -32.60 -46.35
C MET A 1 -10.48 -32.19 -45.92
N LYS A 2 -9.45 -32.19 -46.78
CA LYS A 2 -8.07 -31.77 -46.41
C LYS A 2 -7.96 -30.31 -45.91
N LYS A 3 -8.76 -29.38 -46.45
CA LYS A 3 -8.75 -27.96 -46.05
C LYS A 3 -9.27 -27.70 -44.63
N LEU A 4 -10.24 -28.50 -44.16
CA LEU A 4 -10.81 -28.38 -42.80
C LEU A 4 -9.81 -28.85 -41.72
N LEU A 5 -8.98 -29.83 -42.05
CA LEU A 5 -8.01 -30.42 -41.13
C LEU A 5 -6.87 -29.43 -40.80
N ILE A 6 -6.46 -28.63 -41.79
CA ILE A 6 -5.44 -27.60 -41.62
C ILE A 6 -5.95 -26.46 -40.73
N THR A 7 -7.21 -26.05 -40.89
CA THR A 7 -7.82 -24.99 -40.06
C THR A 7 -7.97 -25.42 -38.61
N LEU A 8 -8.31 -26.69 -38.36
CA LEU A 8 -8.39 -27.24 -37.01
C LEU A 8 -7.01 -27.32 -36.34
N MET A 9 -5.98 -27.69 -37.11
CA MET A 9 -4.60 -27.80 -36.62
C MET A 9 -4.01 -26.44 -36.24
N LEU A 10 -4.31 -25.38 -37.01
CA LEU A 10 -3.92 -24.00 -36.69
C LEU A 10 -4.59 -23.46 -35.42
N MET A 11 -5.86 -23.79 -35.18
CA MET A 11 -6.56 -23.38 -33.96
C MET A 11 -5.96 -24.03 -32.71
N VAL A 12 -5.63 -25.32 -32.77
CA VAL A 12 -5.05 -26.06 -31.63
C VAL A 12 -3.67 -25.50 -31.24
N PHE A 13 -2.84 -25.10 -32.21
CA PHE A 13 -1.55 -24.47 -31.92
C PHE A 13 -1.68 -23.06 -31.31
N GLY A 14 -2.74 -22.31 -31.63
CA GLY A 14 -2.99 -20.99 -31.03
C GLY A 14 -3.31 -21.04 -29.54
N PHE A 15 -4.04 -22.06 -29.08
CA PHE A 15 -4.41 -22.20 -27.66
C PHE A 15 -3.24 -22.62 -26.76
N VAL A 16 -2.29 -23.41 -27.27
CA VAL A 16 -1.12 -23.89 -26.48
C VAL A 16 -0.15 -22.74 -26.17
N TYR A 17 -0.03 -21.75 -27.06
CA TYR A 17 0.83 -20.58 -26.82
C TYR A 17 0.27 -19.59 -25.78
N MET A 18 -1.02 -19.64 -25.46
CA MET A 18 -1.64 -18.75 -24.47
C MET A 18 -1.56 -19.24 -23.02
N GLN A 19 -1.20 -20.51 -22.77
CA GLN A 19 -1.17 -21.07 -21.40
C GLN A 19 0.19 -21.02 -20.68
N GLY A 20 1.23 -20.48 -21.31
CA GLY A 20 2.61 -20.63 -20.81
C GLY A 20 3.21 -19.45 -20.04
N GLN A 21 2.59 -18.27 -20.02
CA GLN A 21 3.17 -17.12 -19.32
C GLN A 21 2.53 -16.95 -17.94
N ASN A 22 2.91 -17.84 -17.02
CA ASN A 22 3.00 -17.44 -15.62
C ASN A 22 4.06 -16.34 -15.54
N ILE A 23 3.67 -15.10 -15.85
CA ILE A 23 4.47 -13.91 -15.59
C ILE A 23 4.67 -13.92 -14.08
N LYS A 24 5.78 -14.52 -13.63
CA LYS A 24 6.29 -14.31 -12.29
C LYS A 24 6.41 -12.81 -12.17
N GLN A 25 5.49 -12.20 -11.42
CA GLN A 25 5.53 -10.79 -11.12
C GLN A 25 6.93 -10.52 -10.57
N VAL A 26 7.78 -9.90 -11.39
CA VAL A 26 9.05 -9.38 -10.92
C VAL A 26 8.65 -8.39 -9.84
N PRO A 27 9.05 -8.59 -8.56
CA PRO A 27 8.65 -7.67 -7.52
C PRO A 27 9.19 -6.30 -7.94
N VAL A 28 8.27 -5.36 -8.16
CA VAL A 28 8.62 -3.97 -8.37
C VAL A 28 9.53 -3.61 -7.22
N LYS A 29 10.78 -3.24 -7.51
CA LYS A 29 11.76 -2.90 -6.49
C LYS A 29 11.24 -1.64 -5.80
N THR A 30 10.55 -1.80 -4.68
CA THR A 30 9.94 -0.69 -3.98
C THR A 30 11.07 0.12 -3.33
N ASN A 31 11.02 1.44 -3.42
CA ASN A 31 12.02 2.31 -2.77
C ASN A 31 11.95 2.28 -1.22
N TYR A 32 11.12 1.40 -0.65
CA TYR A 32 10.64 1.45 0.74
C TYR A 32 10.92 0.14 1.49
N ASP A 33 12.13 -0.41 1.33
CA ASP A 33 12.51 -1.71 1.90
C ASP A 33 12.55 -1.74 3.44
N ASN A 34 12.59 -0.57 4.07
CA ASN A 34 12.71 -0.34 5.52
C ASN A 34 11.37 -0.04 6.21
N VAL A 35 10.22 -0.26 5.54
CA VAL A 35 8.89 0.01 6.09
C VAL A 35 8.28 -1.26 6.69
N PHE A 36 7.77 -1.14 7.91
CA PHE A 36 7.17 -2.23 8.67
C PHE A 36 5.79 -1.82 9.17
N TYR A 37 4.84 -2.74 9.15
CA TYR A 37 3.47 -2.51 9.56
C TYR A 37 3.06 -3.44 10.69
N ARG A 38 2.26 -2.94 11.62
CA ARG A 38 1.51 -3.77 12.57
C ARG A 38 0.08 -3.29 12.70
N GLU A 39 -0.80 -4.23 12.93
CA GLU A 39 -2.20 -4.01 13.27
C GLU A 39 -2.43 -4.36 14.74
N SER A 40 -2.89 -3.41 15.54
CA SER A 40 -3.16 -3.54 16.97
C SER A 40 -1.96 -4.18 17.72
N THR A 41 -2.16 -5.32 18.37
CA THR A 41 -1.15 -6.00 19.20
C THR A 41 -0.25 -6.95 18.41
N SER A 42 -0.38 -7.02 17.08
CA SER A 42 0.47 -7.88 16.26
C SER A 42 1.93 -7.43 16.23
N LYS A 43 2.82 -8.37 15.91
CA LYS A 43 4.23 -8.07 15.66
C LYS A 43 4.37 -7.28 14.35
N TYR A 44 5.36 -6.39 14.31
CA TYR A 44 5.73 -5.70 13.07
C TYR A 44 6.18 -6.70 12.00
N ALA A 45 5.59 -6.60 10.82
CA ALA A 45 5.97 -7.35 9.62
C ALA A 45 6.40 -6.41 8.50
N LYS A 46 7.21 -6.90 7.55
CA LYS A 46 7.65 -6.09 6.39
C LYS A 46 6.43 -5.64 5.60
N PHE A 47 6.37 -4.35 5.30
CA PHE A 47 5.28 -3.74 4.56
C PHE A 47 5.74 -3.37 3.15
N PHE A 48 5.11 -3.96 2.15
CA PHE A 48 5.43 -3.68 0.75
C PHE A 48 4.63 -2.47 0.29
N VAL A 49 5.25 -1.29 0.36
CA VAL A 49 4.61 -0.03 -0.05
C VAL A 49 4.43 0.00 -1.57
N GLU A 50 3.19 0.22 -2.00
CA GLU A 50 2.82 0.44 -3.40
C GLU A 50 2.78 1.95 -3.72
N LYS A 51 2.18 2.74 -2.82
CA LYS A 51 1.95 4.18 -3.05
C LYS A 51 1.86 4.94 -1.73
N ILE A 52 2.38 6.16 -1.71
CA ILE A 52 2.17 7.13 -0.64
C ILE A 52 1.55 8.39 -1.24
N LEU A 53 0.46 8.87 -0.65
CA LEU A 53 -0.21 10.11 -1.01
C LEU A 53 -0.14 11.10 0.15
N TYR A 54 0.07 12.36 -0.18
CA TYR A 54 0.04 13.48 0.75
C TYR A 54 -1.09 14.40 0.31
N SER A 55 -2.09 14.59 1.17
CA SER A 55 -3.26 15.41 0.85
C SER A 55 -3.51 16.48 1.90
N SER A 56 -4.11 17.57 1.44
CA SER A 56 -4.65 18.64 2.27
C SER A 56 -6.08 18.89 1.85
N ASN A 57 -7.01 18.91 2.79
CA ASN A 57 -8.40 19.23 2.53
C ASN A 57 -8.90 20.28 3.53
N TYR A 58 -9.83 21.12 3.10
CA TYR A 58 -10.49 22.10 3.96
C TYR A 58 -11.90 21.61 4.31
N LYS A 59 -12.17 21.42 5.60
CA LYS A 59 -13.52 21.10 6.07
C LYS A 59 -14.24 22.38 6.48
N GLY A 60 -14.95 22.98 5.51
CA GLY A 60 -15.64 24.26 5.74
C GLY A 60 -16.69 24.27 6.86
N LYS A 61 -17.25 23.11 7.24
CA LYS A 61 -18.17 23.02 8.37
C LYS A 61 -17.48 23.17 9.73
N ASP A 62 -16.21 22.76 9.81
CA ASP A 62 -15.41 22.75 11.04
C ASP A 62 -14.34 23.86 11.02
N ASN A 63 -14.26 24.66 9.95
CA ASN A 63 -13.19 25.64 9.67
C ASN A 63 -11.76 25.07 9.87
N GLU A 64 -11.59 23.77 9.64
CA GLU A 64 -10.35 23.06 9.93
C GLU A 64 -9.67 22.57 8.64
N HIS A 65 -8.36 22.79 8.56
CA HIS A 65 -7.51 22.16 7.55
C HIS A 65 -7.10 20.76 8.03
N VAL A 66 -7.42 19.75 7.22
CA VAL A 66 -7.00 18.37 7.47
C VAL A 66 -5.86 18.04 6.53
N TYR A 67 -4.71 17.72 7.11
CA TYR A 67 -3.54 17.22 6.40
C TYR A 67 -3.42 15.72 6.63
N GLN A 68 -3.16 14.93 5.58
CA GLN A 68 -3.14 13.48 5.68
C GLN A 68 -2.03 12.85 4.85
N VAL A 69 -1.35 11.87 5.45
CA VAL A 69 -0.45 10.93 4.79
C VAL A 69 -1.19 9.61 4.63
N SER A 70 -1.36 9.15 3.40
CA SER A 70 -1.99 7.87 3.08
C SER A 70 -0.99 6.90 2.47
N ILE A 71 -0.77 5.76 3.11
CA ILE A 71 0.21 4.74 2.70
C ILE A 71 -0.55 3.48 2.31
N TYR A 72 -0.38 3.07 1.06
CA TYR A 72 -1.00 1.89 0.46
C TYR A 72 0.06 0.84 0.19
N GLY A 73 -0.27 -0.42 0.45
CA GLY A 73 0.64 -1.52 0.22
C GLY A 73 0.07 -2.83 0.71
N SER A 74 0.96 -3.78 0.99
CA SER A 74 0.55 -5.10 1.49
C SER A 74 1.43 -5.62 2.63
N VAL A 75 0.82 -6.44 3.49
CA VAL A 75 1.50 -7.23 4.52
C VAL A 75 1.03 -8.67 4.40
N ASN A 76 1.96 -9.62 4.30
CA ASN A 76 1.64 -11.05 4.12
C ASN A 76 0.61 -11.32 3.00
N GLY A 77 0.74 -10.64 1.85
CA GLY A 77 -0.17 -10.76 0.70
C GLY A 77 -1.51 -10.02 0.83
N ASN A 78 -1.84 -9.46 2.00
CA ASN A 78 -3.08 -8.73 2.22
C ASN A 78 -2.87 -7.23 1.97
N LYS A 79 -3.71 -6.62 1.13
CA LYS A 79 -3.72 -5.18 0.91
C LYS A 79 -4.13 -4.43 2.18
N LYS A 80 -3.40 -3.37 2.50
CA LYS A 80 -3.67 -2.49 3.63
C LYS A 80 -3.51 -1.03 3.21
N ALA A 81 -4.26 -0.18 3.89
CA ALA A 81 -4.15 1.27 3.77
C ALA A 81 -4.02 1.86 5.17
N LEU A 82 -3.03 2.73 5.36
CA LEU A 82 -2.86 3.54 6.56
C LEU A 82 -3.19 4.99 6.22
N HIS A 83 -4.13 5.59 6.93
CA HIS A 83 -4.45 7.01 6.84
C HIS A 83 -4.03 7.69 8.14
N HIS A 84 -3.04 8.58 8.06
CA HIS A 84 -2.48 9.28 9.20
C HIS A 84 -2.70 10.77 9.04
N ASN A 85 -3.51 11.36 9.92
CA ASN A 85 -3.72 12.80 9.94
C ASN A 85 -2.55 13.47 10.67
N VAL A 86 -2.10 14.59 10.13
CA VAL A 86 -1.00 15.39 10.68
C VAL A 86 -1.50 16.81 10.98
N GLN A 87 -0.82 17.51 11.88
CA GLN A 87 -1.30 18.77 12.44
C GLN A 87 -1.04 19.98 11.53
N SER A 88 -0.09 19.86 10.59
CA SER A 88 0.33 20.98 9.76
C SER A 88 0.94 20.55 8.42
N THR A 89 1.07 21.51 7.50
CA THR A 89 1.86 21.34 6.27
C THR A 89 3.33 21.04 6.55
N THR A 90 3.91 21.64 7.58
CA THR A 90 5.29 21.37 8.01
C THR A 90 5.49 19.90 8.37
N GLU A 91 4.53 19.32 9.09
CA GLU A 91 4.56 17.90 9.45
C GLU A 91 4.35 17.00 8.23
N LEU A 92 3.48 17.42 7.29
CA LEU A 92 3.31 16.74 6.00
C LEU A 92 4.62 16.71 5.18
N ASP A 93 5.36 17.82 5.15
CA ASP A 93 6.68 17.91 4.48
C ASP A 93 7.77 17.15 5.22
N TYR A 94 7.70 17.06 6.55
CA TYR A 94 8.53 16.14 7.33
C TYR A 94 8.34 14.69 6.85
N TYR A 95 7.10 14.21 6.74
CA TYR A 95 6.86 12.84 6.28
C TYR A 95 7.26 12.59 4.83
N LYS A 96 7.14 13.59 3.94
CA LYS A 96 7.70 13.50 2.57
C LYS A 96 9.20 13.21 2.61
N ARG A 97 9.95 13.91 3.47
CA ARG A 97 11.39 13.67 3.64
C ARG A 97 11.68 12.33 4.30
N VAL A 98 10.84 11.91 5.26
CA VAL A 98 10.97 10.59 5.92
C VAL A 98 10.92 9.47 4.90
N PHE A 99 9.90 9.45 4.04
CA PHE A 99 9.73 8.38 3.06
C PHE A 99 10.69 8.49 1.87
N ASN A 100 11.18 9.68 1.54
CA ASN A 100 12.23 9.85 0.52
C ASN A 100 13.65 9.61 1.05
N GLY A 101 13.83 9.58 2.37
CA GLY A 101 15.13 9.47 3.02
C GLY A 101 15.58 8.02 3.27
N ARG A 102 16.81 7.88 3.77
CA ARG A 102 17.41 6.59 4.14
C ARG A 102 17.37 6.41 5.66
N TYR A 103 16.24 5.97 6.17
CA TYR A 103 16.08 5.67 7.60
C TYR A 103 16.38 4.20 7.88
N LYS A 104 16.80 3.88 9.10
CA LYS A 104 17.02 2.49 9.51
C LYS A 104 15.73 1.69 9.51
N LYS A 105 14.64 2.29 9.99
CA LYS A 105 13.32 1.65 10.07
C LYS A 105 12.19 2.66 10.14
N ILE A 106 11.14 2.43 9.37
CA ILE A 106 9.88 3.18 9.45
C ILE A 106 8.79 2.21 9.90
N GLN A 107 8.11 2.52 10.99
CA GLN A 107 7.15 1.66 11.65
C GLN A 107 5.76 2.28 11.58
N LEU A 108 4.85 1.59 10.90
CA LEU A 108 3.46 1.95 10.71
C LEU A 108 2.61 1.18 11.71
N TYR A 109 1.80 1.89 12.47
CA TYR A 109 0.85 1.33 13.41
C TYR A 109 -0.57 1.69 12.99
N PHE A 110 -1.42 0.68 12.95
CA PHE A 110 -2.87 0.84 12.83
C PHE A 110 -3.53 0.13 14.01
N GLY A 111 -4.21 0.87 14.87
CA GLY A 111 -5.03 0.35 15.95
C GLY A 111 -6.51 0.52 15.63
N LYS A 112 -7.31 -0.49 15.93
CA LYS A 112 -8.77 -0.39 15.94
C LYS A 112 -9.28 -0.71 17.34
N ARG A 113 -10.08 0.18 17.91
CA ARG A 113 -10.76 -0.04 19.18
C ARG A 113 -12.24 0.33 19.07
N LYS A 114 -13.08 -0.31 19.88
CA LYS A 114 -14.52 -0.06 19.94
C LYS A 114 -14.84 0.50 21.32
N ILE A 115 -15.55 1.64 21.37
CA ILE A 115 -16.04 2.24 22.62
C ILE A 115 -17.56 2.38 22.46
N GLY A 116 -18.31 1.62 23.24
CA GLY A 116 -19.75 1.44 23.01
C GLY A 116 -20.00 0.83 21.62
N GLU A 117 -20.79 1.51 20.79
CA GLU A 117 -21.08 1.09 19.41
C GLU A 117 -20.15 1.72 18.36
N LYS A 118 -19.34 2.72 18.74
CA LYS A 118 -18.49 3.47 17.81
C LYS A 118 -17.12 2.81 17.66
N ASN A 119 -16.66 2.71 16.42
CA ASN A 119 -15.29 2.29 16.11
C ASN A 119 -14.38 3.51 16.05
N TYR A 120 -13.21 3.39 16.68
CA TYR A 120 -12.13 4.38 16.63
C TYR A 120 -10.91 3.72 16.02
N TYR A 121 -10.19 4.52 15.25
CA TYR A 121 -9.01 4.09 14.51
C TYR A 121 -7.88 5.02 14.90
N ASP A 122 -6.80 4.45 15.42
CA ASP A 122 -5.62 5.18 15.85
C ASP A 122 -4.48 4.80 14.90
N THR A 123 -3.74 5.78 14.38
CA THR A 123 -2.59 5.53 13.50
C THR A 123 -1.35 6.26 13.99
N ALA A 124 -0.18 5.65 13.79
CA ALA A 124 1.09 6.29 14.11
C ALA A 124 2.18 5.87 13.12
N ILE A 125 3.12 6.78 12.87
CA ILE A 125 4.31 6.57 12.06
C ILE A 125 5.53 6.87 12.93
N ASN A 126 6.30 5.84 13.27
CA ASN A 126 7.53 5.98 14.06
C ASN A 126 8.75 5.76 13.18
N VAL A 127 9.77 6.60 13.34
CA VAL A 127 11.00 6.55 12.55
C VAL A 127 12.17 6.23 13.48
N GLN A 128 12.97 5.24 13.12
CA GLN A 128 14.24 4.93 13.81
C GLN A 128 15.40 5.40 12.94
N PHE A 129 16.29 6.18 13.56
CA PHE A 129 17.52 6.71 12.96
C PHE A 129 18.63 5.66 12.97
#